data_AF-A0A9C9N331-F1
#
_entry.id   AF-A0A9C9N331-F1
#
_cell.length_a   1.000
_cell.length_b   1.000
_cell.length_c   1.000
_cell.angle_alpha   90.00
_cell.angle_beta   90.00
_cell.angle_gamma   90.00
#
_symmetry.space_group_name_H-M   'P 1'
#
loop_
_entity.id
_entity.type
_entity.pdbx_description
1 polymer ?
#
loop_
_entity_poly.entity_id
_entity_poly.type
_entity_poly.pdbx_seq_one_letter_code
_entity_poly.pdbx_strand_id
1 'polypeptide(L)'
;MTEPSHLRHIWHSRRVEIAQRWHEAIALTGCVPHSSTEVRQRLIDLVEQVIDLLCDPPLELEGWIARDEARAIGAALARLQYVQPEVGRTVEVLACQLTADLSPEQVVAWQPRIAALLGELAVGCSHQVQTMVLTAQEQIRQALTAQLQHTAEELKQHHVHLEKLVEKRTADLMQANTQLEQEIIHHQRTERELEQLRI
;
A
#
# COMPACT_ATOMS: atom_id res chain seq x y z
N MET A 1 38.17 -3.14 -28.80
CA MET A 1 37.44 -2.42 -27.73
C MET A 1 36.34 -1.64 -28.41
N THR A 2 35.08 -1.95 -28.14
CA THR A 2 33.94 -1.24 -28.73
C THR A 2 33.79 0.11 -28.06
N GLU A 3 33.61 1.17 -28.86
CA GLU A 3 33.34 2.50 -28.31
C GLU A 3 31.99 2.52 -27.58
N PRO A 4 31.91 3.13 -26.37
CA PRO A 4 30.65 3.33 -25.64
C PRO A 4 29.54 3.95 -26.49
N SER A 5 29.91 4.81 -27.44
CA SER A 5 29.04 5.47 -28.41
C SER A 5 28.26 4.48 -29.29
N HIS A 6 28.89 3.37 -29.68
CA HIS A 6 28.26 2.34 -30.52
C HIS A 6 27.21 1.53 -29.75
N LEU A 7 27.53 1.14 -28.51
CA LEU A 7 26.61 0.39 -27.65
C LEU A 7 25.44 1.24 -27.18
N ARG A 8 25.70 2.52 -26.87
CA ARG A 8 24.65 3.52 -26.61
C ARG A 8 23.67 3.57 -27.78
N HIS A 9 24.15 3.60 -29.01
CA HIS A 9 23.28 3.60 -30.20
C HIS A 9 22.46 2.31 -30.32
N ILE A 10 23.07 1.13 -30.12
CA ILE A 10 22.37 -0.16 -30.15
C ILE A 10 21.23 -0.17 -29.14
N TRP A 11 21.49 0.09 -27.86
CA TRP A 11 20.45 0.06 -26.84
C TRP A 11 19.41 1.15 -27.02
N HIS A 12 19.81 2.36 -27.40
CA HIS A 12 18.88 3.46 -27.62
C HIS A 12 17.94 3.19 -28.81
N SER A 13 18.42 2.54 -29.87
CA SER A 13 17.58 2.12 -31.00
C SER A 13 16.50 1.10 -30.59
N ARG A 14 16.78 0.30 -29.55
CA ARG A 14 15.91 -0.76 -29.05
C ARG A 14 15.11 -0.39 -27.81
N ARG A 15 15.28 0.80 -27.23
CA ARG A 15 14.67 1.19 -25.95
C ARG A 15 13.16 0.93 -25.86
N VAL A 16 12.43 1.15 -26.95
CA VAL A 16 10.98 0.90 -27.04
C VAL A 16 10.67 -0.60 -27.01
N GLU A 17 11.47 -1.42 -27.70
CA GLU A 17 11.34 -2.88 -27.67
C GLU A 17 11.65 -3.43 -26.28
N ILE A 18 12.73 -2.95 -25.64
CA ILE A 18 13.12 -3.34 -24.29
C ILE A 18 11.98 -3.03 -23.31
N ALA A 19 11.44 -1.80 -23.36
CA ALA A 19 10.31 -1.40 -22.52
C ALA A 19 9.05 -2.22 -22.78
N GLN A 20 8.78 -2.60 -24.03
CA GLN A 20 7.64 -3.44 -24.39
C GLN A 20 7.79 -4.87 -23.86
N ARG A 21 8.96 -5.50 -24.05
CA ARG A 21 9.27 -6.84 -23.50
C ARG A 21 9.21 -6.85 -21.98
N TRP A 22 9.67 -5.77 -21.36
CA TRP A 22 9.57 -5.58 -19.92
C TRP A 22 8.11 -5.47 -19.48
N HIS A 23 7.30 -4.64 -20.16
CA HIS A 23 5.88 -4.52 -19.88
C HIS A 23 5.15 -5.86 -19.99
N GLU A 24 5.39 -6.63 -21.05
CA GLU A 24 4.79 -7.96 -21.24
C GLU A 24 5.15 -8.92 -20.11
N ALA A 25 6.41 -8.90 -19.66
CA ALA A 25 6.88 -9.78 -18.60
C ALA A 25 6.26 -9.48 -17.23
N ILE A 26 5.89 -8.22 -16.98
CA ILE A 26 5.33 -7.77 -15.69
C ILE A 26 3.79 -7.66 -15.73
N ALA A 27 3.20 -7.56 -16.92
CA ALA A 27 1.75 -7.53 -17.10
C ALA A 27 1.10 -8.90 -16.80
N LEU A 28 1.87 -9.99 -16.91
CA LEU A 28 1.42 -11.34 -16.59
C LEU A 28 1.19 -11.58 -15.09
N THR A 29 1.66 -10.68 -14.20
CA THR A 29 1.72 -10.93 -12.75
C THR A 29 0.89 -9.95 -11.91
N GLY A 30 0.14 -9.01 -12.50
CA GLY A 30 -0.67 -8.07 -11.70
C GLY A 30 -1.79 -7.33 -12.43
N CYS A 31 -2.87 -7.06 -11.69
CA CYS A 31 -3.90 -6.10 -12.09
C CYS A 31 -3.31 -4.69 -12.02
N VAL A 32 -3.07 -4.06 -13.17
CA VAL A 32 -2.45 -2.73 -13.26
C VAL A 32 -3.51 -1.63 -13.14
N PRO A 33 -3.41 -0.68 -12.19
CA PRO A 33 -4.35 0.44 -12.03
C PRO A 33 -4.08 1.63 -12.96
N HIS A 34 -2.93 1.68 -13.63
CA HIS A 34 -2.55 2.75 -14.58
C HIS A 34 -2.96 2.38 -16.01
N SER A 35 -3.19 3.37 -16.88
CA SER A 35 -3.42 3.08 -18.29
C SER A 35 -2.18 2.39 -18.89
N SER A 36 -2.37 1.38 -19.74
CA SER A 36 -1.26 0.62 -20.36
C SER A 36 -0.25 1.54 -21.08
N THR A 37 -0.70 2.71 -21.55
CA THR A 37 0.14 3.71 -22.22
C THR A 37 1.07 4.45 -21.27
N GLU A 38 0.59 4.87 -20.09
CA GLU A 38 1.42 5.59 -19.11
C GLU A 38 2.50 4.70 -18.52
N VAL A 39 2.18 3.43 -18.24
CA VAL A 39 3.16 2.45 -17.78
C VAL A 39 4.22 2.21 -18.84
N ARG A 40 3.82 2.08 -20.11
CA ARG A 40 4.76 1.89 -21.21
C ARG A 40 5.70 3.09 -21.36
N GLN A 41 5.18 4.31 -21.34
CA GLN A 41 6.02 5.51 -21.41
C GLN A 41 7.00 5.55 -20.23
N ARG A 42 6.52 5.27 -19.02
CA ARG A 42 7.40 5.27 -17.86
C ARG A 42 8.50 4.22 -17.92
N LEU A 43 8.21 3.04 -18.49
CA LEU A 43 9.23 2.02 -18.72
C LEU A 43 10.27 2.46 -19.76
N ILE A 44 9.86 3.18 -20.81
CA ILE A 44 10.79 3.78 -21.79
C ILE A 44 11.73 4.74 -21.07
N ASP A 45 11.21 5.66 -20.26
CA ASP A 45 12.02 6.63 -19.53
C ASP A 45 13.03 5.95 -18.58
N LEU A 46 12.65 4.81 -17.98
CA LEU A 46 13.53 4.05 -17.10
C LEU A 46 14.60 3.29 -17.87
N VAL A 47 14.27 2.76 -19.06
CA VAL A 47 15.28 2.16 -19.96
C VAL A 47 16.28 3.20 -20.42
N GLU A 48 15.84 4.42 -20.75
CA GLU A 48 16.75 5.53 -21.11
C GLU A 48 17.71 5.86 -19.97
N GLN A 49 17.21 5.98 -18.73
CA GLN A 49 18.06 6.18 -17.54
C GLN A 49 19.07 5.04 -17.33
N VAL A 50 18.66 3.78 -17.57
CA VAL A 50 19.56 2.62 -17.49
C VAL A 50 20.65 2.71 -18.55
N ILE A 51 20.32 3.06 -19.79
CA ILE A 51 21.29 3.21 -20.88
C ILE A 51 22.28 4.32 -20.55
N ASP A 52 21.80 5.47 -20.08
CA ASP A 52 22.65 6.58 -19.68
C ASP A 52 23.61 6.18 -18.56
N LEU A 53 23.11 5.49 -17.54
CA LEU A 53 23.92 5.04 -16.40
C LEU A 53 24.94 3.96 -16.77
N LEU A 54 24.62 3.10 -17.74
CA LEU A 54 25.59 2.14 -18.28
C LEU A 54 26.68 2.85 -19.08
N CYS A 55 26.33 3.87 -19.85
CA CYS A 55 27.23 4.54 -20.78
C CYS A 55 28.01 5.74 -20.18
N ASP A 56 27.73 6.13 -18.94
CA ASP A 56 28.37 7.25 -18.24
C ASP A 56 28.92 6.75 -16.88
N PRO A 57 30.20 6.97 -16.46
CA PRO A 57 31.34 7.71 -16.98
C PRO A 57 32.45 6.67 -17.37
N PRO A 58 33.71 7.05 -17.66
CA PRO A 58 34.59 6.32 -18.59
C PRO A 58 34.92 4.87 -18.20
N LEU A 59 35.09 4.03 -19.22
CA LEU A 59 35.47 2.61 -19.16
C LEU A 59 36.75 2.32 -18.35
N GLU A 60 37.55 3.35 -18.06
CA GLU A 60 38.80 3.27 -17.30
C GLU A 60 38.59 2.92 -15.83
N LEU A 61 37.40 3.20 -15.29
CA LEU A 61 36.99 2.73 -13.97
C LEU A 61 36.21 1.42 -14.11
N GLU A 62 36.94 0.30 -14.20
CA GLU A 62 36.35 -1.03 -14.16
C GLU A 62 35.39 -1.17 -12.98
N GLY A 63 34.13 -1.48 -13.26
CA GLY A 63 33.10 -1.72 -12.24
C GLY A 63 32.52 -0.47 -11.57
N TRP A 64 32.81 0.75 -12.04
CA TRP A 64 32.11 1.94 -11.56
C TRP A 64 30.66 1.95 -12.05
N ILE A 65 29.74 2.14 -11.11
CA ILE A 65 28.31 2.41 -11.35
C ILE A 65 27.87 3.44 -10.31
N ALA A 66 27.09 4.41 -10.74
CA ALA A 66 26.44 5.37 -9.85
C ALA A 66 25.33 4.63 -9.08
N ARG A 67 25.70 4.05 -7.93
CA ARG A 67 24.88 3.09 -7.19
C ARG A 67 23.58 3.72 -6.70
N ASP A 68 23.62 4.97 -6.29
CA ASP A 68 22.45 5.66 -5.75
C ASP A 68 21.42 5.95 -6.84
N GLU A 69 21.88 6.29 -8.05
CA GLU A 69 21.06 6.47 -9.24
C GLU A 69 20.46 5.12 -9.70
N ALA A 70 21.26 4.05 -9.72
CA ALA A 70 20.76 2.70 -10.00
C ALA A 70 19.67 2.29 -8.99
N ARG A 71 19.89 2.54 -7.70
CA ARG A 71 18.90 2.28 -6.65
C ARG A 71 17.64 3.13 -6.84
N ALA A 72 17.78 4.38 -7.25
CA ALA A 72 16.65 5.26 -7.51
C ALA A 72 15.77 4.74 -8.65
N ILE A 73 16.36 4.19 -9.72
CA ILE A 73 15.64 3.50 -10.80
C ILE A 73 14.92 2.27 -10.24
N GLY A 74 15.59 1.46 -9.42
CA GLY A 74 15.00 0.31 -8.72
C GLY A 74 13.79 0.70 -7.87
N ALA A 75 13.90 1.78 -7.11
CA ALA A 75 12.82 2.32 -6.29
C ALA A 75 11.66 2.86 -7.16
N ALA A 76 11.95 3.47 -8.31
CA ALA A 76 10.92 3.91 -9.24
C ALA A 76 10.12 2.74 -9.80
N LEU A 77 10.77 1.60 -10.05
CA LEU A 77 10.12 0.36 -10.50
C LEU A 77 9.18 -0.21 -9.45
N ALA A 78 9.61 -0.30 -8.19
CA ALA A 78 8.77 -0.75 -7.09
C ALA A 78 7.48 0.07 -6.97
N ARG A 79 7.56 1.40 -7.16
CA ARG A 79 6.39 2.29 -7.12
C ARG A 79 5.41 2.04 -8.28
N LEU A 80 5.88 1.57 -9.43
CA LEU A 80 5.05 1.26 -10.59
C LEU A 80 4.30 -0.06 -10.45
N GLN A 81 4.91 -1.08 -9.84
CA GLN A 81 4.40 -2.44 -9.74
C GLN A 81 3.63 -2.70 -8.43
N TYR A 82 2.77 -1.77 -8.02
CA TYR A 82 2.18 -1.55 -6.67
C TYR A 82 1.54 -2.74 -5.89
N VAL A 83 1.70 -4.01 -6.30
CA VAL A 83 1.13 -5.16 -5.58
C VAL A 83 2.13 -6.32 -5.42
N GLN A 84 2.93 -6.65 -6.45
CA GLN A 84 4.00 -7.67 -6.35
C GLN A 84 5.13 -7.32 -7.34
N PRO A 85 6.19 -6.67 -6.85
CA PRO A 85 7.35 -6.41 -7.69
C PRO A 85 8.12 -7.70 -7.91
N GLU A 86 8.04 -8.21 -9.14
CA GLU A 86 8.82 -9.36 -9.59
C GLU A 86 10.23 -8.88 -9.95
N VAL A 87 11.02 -8.57 -8.92
CA VAL A 87 12.41 -8.10 -9.06
C VAL A 87 13.22 -9.11 -9.87
N GLY A 88 13.03 -10.40 -9.62
CA GLY A 88 13.67 -11.47 -10.38
C GLY A 88 13.34 -11.39 -11.87
N ARG A 89 12.06 -11.23 -12.23
CA ARG A 89 11.62 -11.14 -13.62
C ARG A 89 12.12 -9.88 -14.31
N THR A 90 12.14 -8.76 -13.59
CA THR A 90 12.68 -7.49 -14.07
C THR A 90 14.17 -7.62 -14.39
N VAL A 91 14.94 -8.19 -13.47
CA VAL A 91 16.38 -8.43 -13.65
C VAL A 91 16.65 -9.38 -14.81
N GLU A 92 15.87 -10.46 -14.92
CA GLU A 92 15.99 -11.43 -16.01
C GLU A 92 15.75 -10.78 -17.39
N VAL A 93 14.66 -10.02 -17.55
CA VAL A 93 14.34 -9.35 -18.81
C VAL A 93 15.44 -8.36 -19.18
N LEU A 94 15.86 -7.51 -18.24
CA LEU A 94 16.92 -6.54 -18.52
C LEU A 94 18.25 -7.23 -18.84
N ALA A 95 18.62 -8.30 -18.16
CA ALA A 95 19.82 -9.08 -18.48
C ALA A 95 19.79 -9.61 -19.92
N CYS A 96 18.67 -10.19 -20.35
CA CYS A 96 18.50 -10.68 -21.71
C CYS A 96 18.49 -9.54 -22.75
N GLN A 97 17.77 -8.45 -22.47
CA GLN A 97 17.61 -7.36 -23.43
C GLN A 97 18.86 -6.48 -23.59
N LEU A 98 19.63 -6.28 -22.51
CA LEU A 98 20.89 -5.51 -22.56
C LEU A 98 22.02 -6.28 -23.24
N THR A 99 21.93 -7.60 -23.32
CA THR A 99 22.92 -8.45 -24.01
C THR A 99 22.50 -8.86 -25.41
N ALA A 100 21.23 -8.67 -25.77
CA ALA A 100 20.74 -8.98 -27.10
C ALA A 100 21.38 -8.06 -28.16
N ASP A 101 21.68 -8.64 -29.32
CA ASP A 101 22.39 -8.03 -30.46
C ASP A 101 23.83 -7.58 -30.19
N LEU A 102 24.39 -7.93 -29.03
CA LEU A 102 25.81 -7.77 -28.76
C LEU A 102 26.61 -8.98 -29.25
N SER A 103 27.83 -8.74 -29.74
CA SER A 103 28.77 -9.83 -30.02
C SER A 103 29.20 -10.53 -28.73
N PRO A 104 29.66 -11.80 -28.77
CA PRO A 104 30.16 -12.48 -27.59
C PRO A 104 31.28 -11.73 -26.87
N GLU A 105 32.20 -11.07 -27.60
CA GLU A 105 33.25 -10.27 -26.97
C GLU A 105 32.70 -9.03 -26.27
N GLN A 106 31.66 -8.41 -26.84
CA GLN A 106 30.98 -7.26 -26.22
C GLN A 106 30.23 -7.68 -24.95
N VAL A 107 29.56 -8.83 -24.95
CA VAL A 107 28.88 -9.36 -23.76
C VAL A 107 29.89 -9.58 -22.64
N VAL A 108 31.02 -10.24 -22.92
CA VAL A 108 32.06 -10.50 -21.90
C VAL A 108 32.62 -9.18 -21.35
N ALA A 109 32.85 -8.18 -22.20
CA ALA A 109 33.38 -6.88 -21.77
C ALA A 109 32.40 -6.11 -20.87
N TRP A 110 31.09 -6.23 -21.10
CA TRP A 110 30.07 -5.44 -20.39
C TRP A 110 29.35 -6.19 -19.27
N GLN A 111 29.51 -7.51 -19.19
CA GLN A 111 28.86 -8.35 -18.19
C GLN A 111 29.07 -7.87 -16.74
N PRO A 112 30.28 -7.48 -16.29
CA PRO A 112 30.46 -7.00 -14.92
C PRO A 112 29.64 -5.74 -14.61
N ARG A 113 29.54 -4.81 -15.58
CA ARG A 113 28.81 -3.55 -15.42
C ARG A 113 27.30 -3.77 -15.48
N ILE A 114 26.82 -4.63 -16.38
CA ILE A 114 25.41 -5.03 -16.42
C ILE A 114 25.03 -5.73 -15.11
N ALA A 115 25.83 -6.68 -14.63
CA ALA A 115 25.55 -7.41 -13.40
C ALA A 115 25.50 -6.49 -12.17
N ALA A 116 26.44 -5.56 -12.05
CA ALA A 116 26.45 -4.62 -10.94
C ALA A 116 25.27 -3.63 -11.00
N LEU A 117 24.84 -3.18 -12.18
CA LEU A 117 23.64 -2.35 -12.34
C LEU A 117 22.40 -3.11 -11.87
N LEU A 118 22.21 -4.34 -12.37
CA LEU A 118 21.07 -5.18 -12.04
C LEU A 118 21.00 -5.47 -10.54
N GLY A 119 22.16 -5.66 -9.89
CA GLY A 119 22.27 -5.79 -8.44
C GLY A 119 21.77 -4.56 -7.70
N GLU A 120 22.22 -3.36 -8.08
CA GLU A 120 21.79 -2.12 -7.42
C GLU A 120 20.32 -1.76 -7.70
N LEU A 121 19.80 -2.09 -8.90
CA LEU A 121 18.37 -2.02 -9.21
C LEU A 121 17.55 -2.91 -8.27
N ALA A 122 17.99 -4.16 -8.08
CA ALA A 122 17.32 -5.11 -7.18
C ALA A 122 17.34 -4.63 -5.72
N VAL A 123 18.45 -4.04 -5.27
CA VAL A 123 18.55 -3.43 -3.93
C VAL A 123 17.56 -2.27 -3.78
N GLY A 124 17.57 -1.33 -4.72
CA GLY A 124 16.67 -0.17 -4.69
C GLY A 124 15.19 -0.55 -4.71
N CYS A 125 14.84 -1.54 -5.54
CA CYS A 125 13.48 -2.07 -5.62
C CYS A 125 13.08 -2.72 -4.29
N SER A 126 13.90 -3.65 -3.77
CA SER A 126 13.61 -4.36 -2.52
C SER A 126 13.46 -3.40 -1.32
N HIS A 127 14.33 -2.40 -1.22
CA HIS A 127 14.28 -1.39 -0.15
C HIS A 127 13.00 -0.54 -0.24
N GLN A 128 12.63 -0.11 -1.44
CA GLN A 128 11.40 0.66 -1.64
C GLN A 128 10.15 -0.16 -1.29
N VAL A 129 10.12 -1.44 -1.61
CA VAL A 129 9.02 -2.34 -1.28
C VAL A 129 8.87 -2.51 0.22
N GLN A 130 9.97 -2.74 0.93
CA GLN A 130 9.97 -2.79 2.39
C GLN A 130 9.43 -1.50 2.99
N THR A 131 9.87 -0.35 2.47
CA THR A 131 9.40 0.97 2.90
C THR A 131 7.89 1.16 2.68
N MET A 132 7.39 0.74 1.51
CA MET A 132 5.95 0.79 1.19
C MET A 132 5.13 -0.11 2.12
N VAL A 133 5.59 -1.33 2.39
CA VAL A 133 4.92 -2.27 3.31
C VAL A 133 4.87 -1.71 4.73
N LEU A 134 5.99 -1.20 5.25
CA LEU A 134 6.04 -0.60 6.58
C LEU A 134 5.11 0.61 6.70
N THR A 135 5.09 1.47 5.68
CA THR A 135 4.21 2.64 5.64
C THR A 135 2.73 2.22 5.62
N ALA A 136 2.37 1.23 4.80
CA ALA A 136 1.01 0.71 4.73
C ALA A 136 0.57 0.06 6.06
N GLN A 137 1.46 -0.73 6.69
CA GLN A 137 1.18 -1.34 8.01
C GLN A 137 0.93 -0.28 9.09
N GLU A 138 1.75 0.77 9.12
CA GLU A 138 1.57 1.87 10.08
C GLU A 138 0.27 2.62 9.85
N GLN A 139 -0.11 2.89 8.60
CA GLN A 139 -1.40 3.52 8.27
C GLN A 139 -2.59 2.66 8.72
N ILE A 140 -2.54 1.34 8.48
CA ILE A 140 -3.58 0.40 8.93
C ILE A 140 -3.67 0.41 10.46
N ARG A 141 -2.53 0.35 11.15
CA ARG A 141 -2.47 0.35 12.61
C ARG A 141 -3.06 1.64 13.20
N GLN A 142 -2.74 2.79 12.62
CA GLN A 142 -3.29 4.08 13.04
C GLN A 142 -4.81 4.14 12.82
N ALA A 143 -5.29 3.72 11.65
CA ALA A 143 -6.72 3.69 11.35
C ALA A 143 -7.49 2.77 12.31
N LEU A 144 -6.97 1.57 12.59
CA LEU A 144 -7.57 0.64 13.53
C LEU A 144 -7.60 1.21 14.96
N THR A 145 -6.52 1.84 15.39
CA THR A 145 -6.44 2.46 16.72
C THR A 145 -7.46 3.59 16.87
N ALA A 146 -7.59 4.44 15.86
CA ALA A 146 -8.57 5.52 15.84
C ALA A 146 -10.01 4.99 15.87
N GLN A 147 -10.29 3.94 15.10
CA GLN A 147 -11.61 3.27 15.13
C GLN A 147 -11.93 2.67 16.50
N LEU A 148 -10.99 1.96 17.12
CA LEU A 148 -11.19 1.37 18.45
C LEU A 148 -11.47 2.44 19.51
N GLN A 149 -10.73 3.55 19.48
CA GLN A 149 -10.97 4.68 20.39
C GLN A 149 -12.37 5.29 20.17
N HIS A 150 -12.76 5.47 18.92
CA HIS A 150 -14.07 6.00 18.58
C HIS A 150 -15.20 5.08 19.07
N THR A 151 -15.15 3.78 18.76
CA THR A 151 -16.15 2.82 19.22
C THR A 151 -16.19 2.70 20.75
N ALA A 152 -15.04 2.77 21.43
CA ALA A 152 -15.00 2.73 22.89
C ALA A 152 -15.68 3.96 23.52
N GLU A 153 -15.47 5.15 22.95
CA GLU A 153 -16.13 6.37 23.41
C GLU A 153 -17.64 6.34 23.13
N GLU A 154 -18.07 5.88 21.96
CA GLU A 154 -19.49 5.68 21.64
C GLU A 154 -20.14 4.70 22.64
N LEU A 155 -19.48 3.57 22.92
CA LEU A 155 -19.99 2.59 23.88
C LEU A 155 -20.14 3.19 25.28
N LYS A 156 -19.17 3.99 25.72
CA LYS A 156 -19.23 4.70 27.00
C LYS A 156 -20.40 5.69 27.04
N GLN A 157 -20.61 6.46 25.98
CA GLN A 157 -21.73 7.40 25.88
C GLN A 157 -23.09 6.68 25.91
N HIS A 158 -23.21 5.57 25.17
CA HIS A 158 -24.40 4.72 25.20
C HIS A 158 -24.66 4.15 26.60
N HIS A 159 -23.62 3.68 27.29
CA HIS A 159 -23.74 3.18 28.66
C HIS A 159 -24.27 4.25 29.62
N VAL A 160 -23.65 5.43 29.65
CA VAL A 160 -24.09 6.56 30.49
C VAL A 160 -25.53 6.98 30.15
N HIS A 161 -25.92 6.94 28.88
CA HIS A 161 -27.28 7.26 28.47
C HIS A 161 -28.29 6.22 28.99
N LEU A 162 -27.96 4.93 28.89
CA LEU A 162 -28.81 3.85 29.39
C LEU A 162 -28.96 3.90 30.91
N GLU A 163 -27.88 4.18 31.65
CA GLU A 163 -27.95 4.35 33.10
C GLU A 163 -28.94 5.46 33.49
N LYS A 164 -28.84 6.64 32.87
CA LYS A 164 -29.78 7.75 33.08
C LYS A 164 -31.23 7.37 32.75
N LEU A 165 -31.44 6.60 31.68
CA LEU A 165 -32.78 6.17 31.29
C LEU A 165 -33.36 5.17 32.31
N VAL A 166 -32.54 4.24 32.81
CA VAL A 166 -32.92 3.26 33.84
C VAL A 166 -33.25 3.98 35.14
N GLU A 167 -32.43 4.92 35.60
CA GLU A 167 -32.69 5.72 36.79
C GLU A 167 -34.03 6.47 36.68
N LYS A 168 -34.24 7.16 35.55
CA LYS A 168 -35.49 7.89 35.29
C LYS A 168 -36.71 6.96 35.31
N ARG A 169 -36.65 5.84 34.58
CA ARG A 169 -37.76 4.88 34.53
C ARG A 169 -38.06 4.24 35.87
N THR A 170 -37.02 3.99 36.67
CA THR A 170 -37.19 3.46 38.03
C THR A 170 -37.90 4.48 38.92
N ALA A 171 -37.51 5.76 38.85
CA ALA A 171 -38.18 6.83 39.59
C ALA A 171 -39.65 7.02 39.16
N ASP A 172 -39.92 7.04 37.85
CA ASP A 172 -41.28 7.13 37.30
C ASP A 172 -42.16 5.96 37.79
N LEU A 173 -41.62 4.74 37.79
CA LEU A 173 -42.33 3.55 38.27
C LEU A 173 -42.58 3.58 39.78
N MET A 174 -41.59 4.02 40.58
CA MET A 174 -41.77 4.19 42.02
C MET A 174 -42.87 5.20 42.32
N GLN A 175 -42.89 6.33 41.62
CA GLN A 175 -43.93 7.35 41.77
C GLN A 175 -45.31 6.80 41.41
N ALA A 176 -45.43 6.14 40.26
CA ALA A 176 -46.70 5.53 39.83
C ALA A 176 -47.18 4.46 40.81
N ASN A 177 -46.28 3.64 41.35
CA ASN A 177 -46.63 2.61 42.32
C ASN A 177 -47.13 3.24 43.63
N THR A 178 -46.47 4.28 44.14
CA THR A 178 -46.94 5.04 45.31
C THR A 178 -48.30 5.68 45.08
N GLN A 179 -48.58 6.21 43.89
CA GLN A 179 -49.89 6.76 43.54
C GLN A 179 -50.97 5.67 43.54
N LEU A 180 -50.71 4.52 42.92
CA LEU A 180 -51.64 3.39 42.90
C LEU A 180 -51.92 2.85 44.31
N GLU A 181 -50.90 2.74 45.17
CA GLU A 181 -51.08 2.34 46.57
C GLU A 181 -51.99 3.32 47.32
N GLN A 182 -51.83 4.63 47.09
CA GLN A 182 -52.70 5.65 47.69
C GLN A 182 -54.14 5.55 47.19
N GLU A 183 -54.35 5.35 45.88
CA GLU A 183 -55.68 5.13 45.29
C GLU A 183 -56.35 3.87 45.85
N ILE A 184 -55.63 2.76 45.96
CA ILE A 184 -56.15 1.50 46.55
C ILE A 184 -56.59 1.73 47.99
N ILE A 185 -55.77 2.39 48.81
CA ILE A 185 -56.13 2.70 50.21
C ILE A 185 -57.38 3.59 50.26
N HIS A 186 -57.48 4.58 49.37
CA HIS A 186 -58.64 5.46 49.28
C HIS A 186 -59.91 4.67 48.92
N HIS A 187 -59.87 3.85 47.86
CA HIS A 187 -60.98 3.01 47.43
C HIS A 187 -61.44 2.06 48.54
N GLN A 188 -60.51 1.36 49.20
CA GLN A 188 -60.83 0.46 50.31
C GLN A 188 -61.52 1.18 51.49
N ARG A 189 -61.17 2.44 51.76
CA ARG A 189 -61.87 3.23 52.79
C ARG A 189 -63.29 3.56 52.35
N THR A 190 -63.46 4.05 51.12
CA THR A 190 -64.79 4.39 50.58
C THR A 190 -65.72 3.18 50.53
N GLU A 191 -65.21 1.99 50.16
CA GLU A 191 -65.99 0.76 50.16
C GLU A 191 -66.46 0.36 51.56
N ARG A 192 -65.58 0.44 52.57
CA ARG A 192 -65.96 0.17 53.97
C ARG A 192 -67.00 1.15 54.49
N GLU A 193 -66.89 2.43 54.14
CA GLU A 193 -67.89 3.45 54.53
C GLU A 193 -69.25 3.17 53.88
N LEU A 194 -69.27 2.78 52.60
CA LEU A 194 -70.49 2.39 51.90
C LEU A 194 -71.11 1.10 52.48
N GLU A 195 -70.29 0.12 52.87
CA GLU A 195 -70.75 -1.09 53.56
C GLU A 195 -71.37 -0.79 54.93
N GLN A 196 -70.80 0.14 55.68
CA GLN A 196 -71.34 0.58 56.98
C GLN A 196 -72.67 1.32 56.86
N LEU A 197 -72.88 2.09 55.77
CA LEU A 197 -74.12 2.81 55.49
C LEU A 197 -75.25 1.92 54.96
N ARG A 198 -74.95 0.67 54.59
CA ARG A 198 -75.90 -0.30 54.02
C ARG A 198 -76.53 -1.22 55.08
N ILE A 199 -76.21 -1.03 56.36
CA ILE A 199 -76.83 -1.67 57.53
C ILE A 199 -77.88 -0.71 58.11
#